data_AF-A0A7X6TZ37-F1
#
_entry.id   AF-A0A7X6TZ37-F1
#
_cell.length_a   1.000
_cell.length_b   1.000
_cell.length_c   1.000
_cell.angle_alpha   90.00
_cell.angle_beta   90.00
_cell.angle_gamma   90.00
#
_symmetry.space_group_name_H-M   'P 1'
#
loop_
_entity.id
_entity.type
_entity.pdbx_description
1 polymer ?
#
loop_
_entity_poly.entity_id
_entity_poly.type
_entity_poly.pdbx_seq_one_letter_code
_entity_poly.pdbx_strand_id
1 'polypeptide(L)'
;MLKLYEDWQSNILEPFLNNNKDHQYSNVFVPGIPSSFTQPNGKIMIIGQMTNNYGKYGTETLEELEEFGRNYLERQVYGKVNDWKYNSSPFWQFFRKLKEEGFDLIWNNVDKVHKIINGETIWLSESEELALNGPYGSENKSLLEREIDMISPTAIIFITGPNYAYSMATSFGLPKSSQFSIRPTKDKSLVNIKDNLGLSILTFWTYHPNYLNRTYQSNT
;
A
#
# COMPACT_ATOMS: atom_id res chain seq x y z
N MET A 1 14.68 4.26 -2.63
CA MET A 1 13.43 4.51 -1.90
C MET A 1 13.65 5.53 -0.79
N LEU A 2 14.63 5.34 0.09
CA LEU A 2 14.88 6.19 1.27
C LEU A 2 14.85 7.72 1.00
N LYS A 3 15.57 8.21 -0.01
CA LYS A 3 15.56 9.65 -0.37
C LYS A 3 14.17 10.23 -0.65
N LEU A 4 13.28 9.44 -1.26
CA LEU A 4 11.89 9.85 -1.51
C LEU A 4 11.12 9.97 -0.19
N TYR A 5 11.39 9.06 0.74
CA TYR A 5 10.78 9.07 2.06
C TYR A 5 11.33 10.16 2.97
N GLU A 6 12.63 10.47 2.91
CA GLU A 6 13.24 11.62 3.60
C GLU A 6 12.61 12.95 3.11
N ASP A 7 12.43 13.09 1.79
CA ASP A 7 11.74 14.24 1.19
C ASP A 7 10.28 14.34 1.66
N TRP A 8 9.52 13.25 1.61
CA TRP A 8 8.14 13.25 2.07
C TRP A 8 8.03 13.49 3.58
N GLN A 9 8.93 12.93 4.39
CA GLN A 9 8.92 13.12 5.83
C GLN A 9 9.12 14.59 6.19
N SER A 10 10.17 15.21 5.65
CA SER A 10 10.51 16.61 5.94
C SER A 10 9.46 17.60 5.44
N ASN A 11 8.86 17.35 4.26
CA ASN A 11 7.90 18.29 3.67
C ASN A 11 6.45 18.07 4.09
N ILE A 12 6.07 16.84 4.48
CA ILE A 12 4.67 16.46 4.71
C ILE A 12 4.47 15.90 6.11
N LEU A 13 5.13 14.78 6.43
CA LEU A 13 4.84 14.06 7.67
C LEU A 13 5.20 14.86 8.91
N GLU A 14 6.42 15.38 9.01
CA GLU A 14 6.88 16.10 10.20
C GLU A 14 6.09 17.39 10.44
N PRO A 15 5.81 18.24 9.42
CA PRO A 15 4.87 19.36 9.59
C PRO A 15 3.48 18.92 10.06
N PHE A 16 2.94 17.84 9.49
CA PHE A 16 1.64 17.30 9.88
C PHE A 16 1.65 16.84 11.36
N LEU A 17 2.65 16.07 11.78
CA LEU A 17 2.78 15.60 13.16
C LEU A 17 2.96 16.76 14.14
N ASN A 18 3.73 17.79 13.76
CA ASN A 18 3.90 18.99 14.56
C ASN A 18 2.59 19.77 14.78
N ASN A 19 1.66 19.70 13.83
CA ASN A 19 0.33 20.30 13.96
C ASN A 19 -0.67 19.38 14.68
N ASN A 20 -0.31 18.11 14.95
CA ASN A 20 -1.17 17.09 15.53
C ASN A 20 -0.52 16.41 16.75
N LYS A 21 0.21 17.17 17.58
CA LYS A 21 1.02 16.64 18.71
C LYS A 21 0.22 15.88 19.77
N ASP A 22 -1.08 16.13 19.88
CA ASP A 22 -1.98 15.44 20.81
C ASP A 22 -2.37 14.04 20.34
N HIS A 23 -2.00 13.66 19.11
CA HIS A 23 -2.28 12.37 18.53
C HIS A 23 -1.00 11.54 18.37
N GLN A 24 -1.15 10.22 18.50
CA GLN A 24 -0.09 9.28 18.18
C GLN A 24 -0.31 8.69 16.79
N TYR A 25 0.77 8.53 16.04
CA TYR A 25 0.78 7.93 14.72
C TYR A 25 1.80 6.79 14.65
N SER A 26 1.59 5.89 13.70
CA SER A 26 2.48 4.76 13.46
C SER A 26 3.79 5.17 12.81
N ASN A 27 4.74 4.24 12.73
CA ASN A 27 5.82 4.39 11.76
C ASN A 27 5.29 4.42 10.34
N VAL A 28 6.15 4.89 9.46
CA VAL A 28 5.90 4.96 8.03
C VAL A 28 6.13 3.58 7.42
N PHE A 29 5.15 3.04 6.71
CA PHE A 29 5.36 1.84 5.91
C PHE A 29 6.22 2.16 4.69
N VAL A 30 7.44 1.62 4.64
CA VAL A 30 8.37 1.77 3.51
C VAL A 30 8.44 0.46 2.72
N PRO A 31 8.05 0.45 1.43
CA PRO A 31 8.20 -0.73 0.58
C PRO A 31 9.67 -1.12 0.44
N GLY A 32 9.98 -2.38 0.72
CA GLY A 32 11.30 -2.94 0.44
C GLY A 32 11.32 -3.63 -0.92
N ILE A 33 12.38 -3.40 -1.70
CA ILE A 33 12.62 -4.11 -2.97
C ILE A 33 13.36 -5.42 -2.65
N PRO A 34 12.78 -6.61 -2.95
CA PRO A 34 13.46 -7.90 -2.75
C PRO A 34 14.78 -7.98 -3.52
N SER A 35 15.80 -8.57 -2.91
CA SER A 35 17.11 -8.77 -3.55
C SER A 35 17.07 -9.80 -4.69
N SER A 36 16.00 -10.60 -4.76
CA SER A 36 15.79 -11.72 -5.67
C SER A 36 15.05 -11.34 -6.96
N PHE A 37 14.94 -10.06 -7.29
CA PHE A 37 14.30 -9.60 -8.53
C PHE A 37 15.13 -10.03 -9.74
N THR A 38 14.56 -10.94 -10.53
CA THR A 38 15.19 -11.47 -11.77
C THR A 38 14.40 -11.08 -13.03
N GLN A 39 13.23 -10.46 -12.87
CA GLN A 39 12.35 -9.91 -13.91
C GLN A 39 11.95 -10.83 -15.09
N PRO A 40 11.74 -12.16 -14.95
CA PRO A 40 11.39 -13.00 -16.10
C PRO A 40 10.03 -12.65 -16.74
N ASN A 41 9.00 -12.33 -15.94
CA ASN A 41 7.64 -11.97 -16.43
C ASN A 41 7.21 -10.53 -16.10
N GLY A 42 8.12 -9.71 -15.56
CA GLY A 42 7.85 -8.34 -15.12
C GLY A 42 7.54 -8.21 -13.63
N LYS A 43 7.17 -6.98 -13.21
CA LYS A 43 7.00 -6.56 -11.82
C LYS A 43 5.54 -6.19 -11.54
N ILE A 44 4.91 -6.82 -10.57
CA ILE A 44 3.57 -6.43 -10.10
C ILE A 44 3.73 -5.72 -8.75
N MET A 45 3.23 -4.50 -8.66
CA MET A 45 3.06 -3.84 -7.37
C MET A 45 1.67 -4.17 -6.81
N ILE A 46 1.64 -4.83 -5.66
CA ILE A 46 0.40 -5.15 -4.96
C ILE A 46 0.25 -4.17 -3.80
N ILE A 47 -0.84 -3.42 -3.82
CA ILE A 47 -1.09 -2.32 -2.90
C ILE A 47 -2.21 -2.72 -1.94
N GLY A 48 -1.83 -2.92 -0.68
CA GLY A 48 -2.70 -3.17 0.44
C GLY A 48 -3.27 -1.89 1.05
N GLN A 49 -3.92 -2.08 2.19
CA GLN A 49 -4.66 -1.08 2.93
C GLN A 49 -3.73 -0.21 3.79
N MET A 50 -3.33 -0.77 4.93
CA MET A 50 -2.44 -0.22 5.94
C MET A 50 -1.72 -1.38 6.65
N THR A 51 -0.68 -1.08 7.42
CA THR A 51 -0.03 -2.08 8.30
C THR A 51 -0.53 -1.89 9.72
N ASN A 52 -1.32 -2.82 10.25
CA ASN A 52 -1.85 -2.72 11.62
C ASN A 52 -0.74 -2.83 12.67
N ASN A 53 -0.84 -2.06 13.76
CA ASN A 53 0.09 -2.08 14.90
C ASN A 53 1.57 -1.87 14.51
N TYR A 54 1.81 -0.99 13.53
CA TYR A 54 3.13 -0.78 12.93
C TYR A 54 4.01 0.22 13.70
N GLY A 55 4.28 -0.11 14.97
CA GLY A 55 5.11 0.71 15.85
C GLY A 55 4.57 2.13 16.06
N LYS A 56 5.35 3.00 16.70
CA LYS A 56 5.02 4.40 16.94
C LYS A 56 6.01 5.25 16.16
N TYR A 57 5.55 6.32 15.52
CA TYR A 57 6.45 7.17 14.73
C TYR A 57 7.71 7.55 15.53
N GLY A 58 8.88 7.37 14.91
CA GLY A 58 10.18 7.71 15.46
C GLY A 58 10.80 6.63 16.34
N THR A 59 10.21 5.42 16.43
CA THR A 59 10.85 4.30 17.13
C THR A 59 11.80 3.47 16.25
N GLU A 60 11.74 3.65 14.92
CA GLU A 60 12.59 2.97 13.94
C GLU A 60 13.05 3.97 12.86
N THR A 61 14.24 3.76 12.29
CA THR A 61 14.73 4.56 11.15
C THR A 61 14.09 4.13 9.84
N LEU A 62 14.18 4.97 8.80
CA LEU A 62 13.67 4.61 7.47
C LEU A 62 14.36 3.36 6.89
N GLU A 63 15.66 3.17 7.18
CA GLU A 63 16.43 1.98 6.78
C GLU A 63 15.88 0.72 7.44
N GLU A 64 15.59 0.78 8.75
CA GLU A 64 15.01 -0.34 9.48
C GLU A 64 13.61 -0.70 8.96
N LEU A 65 12.81 0.32 8.60
CA LEU A 65 11.48 0.14 8.04
C LEU A 65 11.51 -0.43 6.61
N GLU A 66 12.42 0.03 5.75
CA GLU A 66 12.65 -0.54 4.40
C GLU A 66 13.16 -1.98 4.51
N GLU A 67 14.09 -2.23 5.43
CA GLU A 67 14.60 -3.57 5.71
C GLU A 67 13.49 -4.52 6.19
N PHE A 68 12.62 -4.06 7.09
CA PHE A 68 11.43 -4.80 7.48
C PHE A 68 10.59 -5.17 6.26
N GLY A 69 10.23 -4.19 5.42
CA GLY A 69 9.39 -4.40 4.25
C GLY A 69 9.97 -5.45 3.30
N ARG A 70 11.29 -5.37 3.06
CA ARG A 70 12.05 -6.28 2.21
C ARG A 70 12.11 -7.69 2.83
N ASN A 71 12.58 -7.81 4.06
CA ASN A 71 12.79 -9.11 4.72
C ASN A 71 11.46 -9.84 4.94
N TYR A 72 10.39 -9.12 5.29
CA TYR A 72 9.07 -9.72 5.45
C TYR A 72 8.56 -10.26 4.11
N LEU A 73 8.60 -9.47 3.04
CA LEU A 73 8.17 -9.89 1.70
C LEU A 73 8.98 -11.10 1.19
N GLU A 74 10.31 -11.06 1.33
CA GLU A 74 11.19 -12.17 0.96
C GLU A 74 10.85 -13.46 1.70
N ARG A 75 10.49 -13.36 2.98
CA ARG A 75 10.03 -14.51 3.76
C ARG A 75 8.71 -15.06 3.22
N GLN A 76 7.74 -14.19 2.97
CA GLN A 76 6.37 -14.62 2.66
C GLN A 76 6.21 -15.16 1.24
N VAL A 77 7.04 -14.70 0.30
CA VAL A 77 6.87 -14.94 -1.14
C VAL A 77 8.04 -15.69 -1.75
N TYR A 78 9.27 -15.42 -1.32
CA TYR A 78 10.48 -15.93 -1.97
C TYR A 78 11.15 -17.08 -1.20
N GLY A 79 10.52 -17.54 -0.11
CA GLY A 79 10.99 -18.69 0.67
C GLY A 79 12.29 -18.45 1.43
N LYS A 80 12.76 -17.19 1.54
CA LYS A 80 13.98 -16.86 2.28
C LYS A 80 13.80 -17.21 3.75
N VAL A 81 14.78 -17.87 4.33
CA VAL A 81 14.80 -18.17 5.77
C VAL A 81 15.38 -16.94 6.48
N ASN A 82 14.59 -16.35 7.38
CA ASN A 82 14.95 -15.24 8.24
C ASN A 82 14.09 -15.30 9.52
N ASP A 83 14.19 -14.28 10.37
CA ASP A 83 13.52 -14.26 11.69
C ASP A 83 12.00 -14.12 11.63
N TRP A 84 11.43 -13.87 10.44
CA TRP A 84 9.99 -13.73 10.28
C TRP A 84 9.29 -15.08 10.15
N LYS A 85 8.15 -15.22 10.85
CA LYS A 85 7.29 -16.39 10.69
C LYS A 85 6.59 -16.35 9.34
N TYR A 86 6.40 -17.54 8.77
CA TYR A 86 5.61 -17.71 7.57
C TYR A 86 4.13 -17.42 7.87
N ASN A 87 3.49 -16.63 7.00
CA ASN A 87 2.12 -16.18 7.13
C ASN A 87 1.26 -16.88 6.05
N SER A 88 0.36 -17.73 6.51
CA SER A 88 -0.55 -18.51 5.67
C SER A 88 -1.84 -17.77 5.34
N SER A 89 -1.97 -16.48 5.66
CA SER A 89 -3.19 -15.72 5.38
C SER A 89 -3.53 -15.69 3.88
N PRO A 90 -4.83 -15.54 3.52
CA PRO A 90 -5.25 -15.40 2.12
C PRO A 90 -4.50 -14.30 1.35
N PHE A 91 -4.08 -13.24 2.04
CA PHE A 91 -3.28 -12.16 1.47
C PHE A 91 -1.94 -12.68 0.93
N TRP A 92 -1.16 -13.37 1.75
CA TRP A 92 0.14 -13.89 1.33
C TRP A 92 0.03 -15.10 0.41
N GLN A 93 -1.06 -15.87 0.50
CA GLN A 93 -1.37 -16.90 -0.51
C GLN A 93 -1.57 -16.30 -1.90
N PHE A 94 -2.26 -15.16 -2.00
CA PHE A 94 -2.45 -14.45 -3.26
C PHE A 94 -1.11 -14.01 -3.88
N PHE A 95 -0.21 -13.42 -3.08
CA PHE A 95 1.14 -13.09 -3.54
C PHE A 95 1.87 -14.33 -4.05
N ARG A 96 1.88 -15.43 -3.29
CA ARG A 96 2.58 -16.65 -3.70
C ARG A 96 2.07 -17.23 -5.01
N LYS A 97 0.75 -17.24 -5.24
CA LYS A 97 0.17 -17.65 -6.52
C LYS A 97 0.69 -16.81 -7.69
N LEU A 98 0.77 -15.49 -7.53
CA LEU A 98 1.35 -14.63 -8.58
C LEU A 98 2.86 -14.88 -8.77
N LYS A 99 3.59 -15.24 -7.70
CA LYS A 99 5.00 -15.62 -7.82
C LYS A 99 5.18 -16.95 -8.54
N GLU A 100 4.30 -17.92 -8.34
CA GLU A 100 4.26 -19.21 -9.05
C GLU A 100 4.04 -19.01 -10.56
N GLU A 101 3.27 -17.99 -10.95
CA GLU A 101 3.13 -17.54 -12.35
C GLU A 101 4.36 -16.77 -12.89
N GLY A 102 5.43 -16.67 -12.11
CA GLY A 102 6.72 -16.12 -12.52
C GLY A 102 6.88 -14.60 -12.40
N PHE A 103 5.94 -13.89 -11.77
CA PHE A 103 6.08 -12.44 -11.54
C PHE A 103 6.98 -12.10 -10.36
N ASP A 104 7.67 -10.96 -10.42
CA ASP A 104 8.28 -10.35 -9.25
C ASP A 104 7.31 -9.37 -8.59
N LEU A 105 7.25 -9.40 -7.26
CA LEU A 105 6.20 -8.74 -6.50
C LEU A 105 6.80 -7.68 -5.59
N ILE A 106 6.15 -6.52 -5.56
CA ILE A 106 6.35 -5.51 -4.52
C ILE A 106 5.12 -5.47 -3.64
N TRP A 107 5.34 -5.47 -2.32
CA TRP A 107 4.29 -5.17 -1.35
C TRP A 107 4.32 -3.68 -1.01
N ASN A 108 3.21 -3.01 -1.25
CA ASN A 108 2.99 -1.62 -0.88
C ASN A 108 1.64 -1.44 -0.15
N ASN A 109 1.37 -0.26 0.40
CA ASN A 109 0.07 0.14 0.96
C ASN A 109 -0.31 1.54 0.45
N VAL A 110 -1.62 1.82 0.43
CA VAL A 110 -2.12 3.18 0.13
C VAL A 110 -1.75 4.11 1.28
N ASP A 111 -2.21 3.81 2.49
CA ASP A 111 -1.90 4.62 3.67
C ASP A 111 -0.54 4.20 4.24
N LYS A 112 0.38 5.16 4.33
CA LYS A 112 1.75 4.93 4.86
C LYS A 112 1.81 5.01 6.37
N VAL A 113 0.93 5.80 6.96
CA VAL A 113 0.88 6.10 8.39
C VAL A 113 -0.57 5.99 8.84
N HIS A 114 -0.81 5.51 10.06
CA HIS A 114 -2.14 5.48 10.65
C HIS A 114 -2.14 6.10 12.05
N LYS A 115 -3.34 6.48 12.50
CA LYS A 115 -3.55 7.03 13.83
C LYS A 115 -3.62 5.90 14.85
N ILE A 116 -3.08 6.12 16.05
CA ILE A 116 -3.08 5.16 17.15
C ILE A 116 -3.81 5.80 18.34
N ILE A 117 -4.85 5.13 18.83
CA ILE A 117 -5.59 5.54 20.03
C ILE A 117 -5.70 4.32 20.94
N ASN A 118 -5.27 4.43 22.19
CA ASN A 118 -5.29 3.34 23.18
C ASN A 118 -4.60 2.04 22.69
N GLY A 119 -3.58 2.18 21.84
CA GLY A 119 -2.85 1.04 21.27
C GLY A 119 -3.54 0.37 20.08
N GLU A 120 -4.68 0.89 19.62
CA GLU A 120 -5.38 0.40 18.44
C GLU A 120 -5.14 1.31 17.23
N THR A 121 -4.99 0.68 16.06
CA THR A 121 -4.95 1.38 14.77
C THR A 121 -6.35 1.91 14.43
N ILE A 122 -6.43 3.22 14.22
CA ILE A 122 -7.64 3.95 13.84
C ILE A 122 -7.47 4.49 12.42
N TRP A 123 -8.58 4.47 11.67
CA TRP A 123 -8.66 5.09 10.36
C TRP A 123 -8.33 6.57 10.43
N LEU A 124 -7.62 7.05 9.42
CA LEU A 124 -7.41 8.48 9.23
C LEU A 124 -8.77 9.13 8.93
N SER A 125 -8.95 10.34 9.44
CA SER A 125 -10.02 11.23 8.99
C SER A 125 -9.71 11.76 7.59
N GLU A 126 -10.74 12.27 6.92
CA GLU A 126 -10.63 12.82 5.56
C GLU A 126 -9.51 13.88 5.43
N SER A 127 -9.39 14.76 6.43
CA SER A 127 -8.34 15.79 6.46
C SER A 127 -6.94 15.21 6.66
N GLU A 128 -6.83 14.13 7.45
CA GLU A 128 -5.56 13.45 7.68
C GLU A 128 -5.14 12.66 6.43
N GLU A 129 -6.09 11.98 5.77
CA GLU A 129 -5.88 11.31 4.48
C GLU A 129 -5.44 12.31 3.40
N LEU A 130 -6.10 13.46 3.29
CA LEU A 130 -5.71 14.52 2.35
C LEU A 130 -4.29 15.03 2.60
N ALA A 131 -3.95 15.28 3.87
CA ALA A 131 -2.63 15.80 4.23
C ALA A 131 -1.51 14.79 3.98
N LEU A 132 -1.74 13.51 4.30
CA LEU A 132 -0.70 12.48 4.27
C LEU A 132 -0.57 11.81 2.89
N ASN A 133 -1.68 11.62 2.19
CA ASN A 133 -1.71 10.90 0.91
C ASN A 133 -1.79 11.83 -0.30
N GLY A 134 -2.05 13.13 -0.11
CA GLY A 134 -2.25 14.08 -1.20
C GLY A 134 -0.99 14.38 -2.01
N PRO A 135 -1.15 14.92 -3.23
CA PRO A 135 -0.03 15.39 -4.03
C PRO A 135 0.71 16.57 -3.40
N TYR A 136 2.03 16.62 -3.58
CA TYR A 136 2.87 17.68 -3.03
C TYR A 136 4.08 18.00 -3.91
N GLY A 137 4.72 19.15 -3.62
CA GLY A 137 5.89 19.62 -4.36
C GLY A 137 5.58 20.10 -5.78
N SER A 138 6.61 20.44 -6.53
CA SER A 138 6.49 21.03 -7.88
C SER A 138 5.93 20.07 -8.92
N GLU A 139 6.12 18.77 -8.74
CA GLU A 139 5.59 17.74 -9.65
C GLU A 139 4.11 17.47 -9.43
N ASN A 140 3.52 17.97 -8.33
CA ASN A 140 2.13 17.70 -7.94
C ASN A 140 1.80 16.20 -8.00
N LYS A 141 2.66 15.39 -7.38
CA LYS A 141 2.51 13.94 -7.23
C LYS A 141 2.50 13.54 -5.77
N SER A 142 1.68 12.58 -5.40
CA SER A 142 1.71 11.96 -4.07
C SER A 142 2.95 11.10 -3.87
N LEU A 143 3.19 10.68 -2.63
CA LEU A 143 4.21 9.67 -2.34
C LEU A 143 3.94 8.38 -3.11
N LEU A 144 2.68 7.93 -3.17
CA LEU A 144 2.31 6.68 -3.87
C LEU A 144 2.60 6.76 -5.37
N GLU A 145 2.29 7.88 -6.02
CA GLU A 145 2.60 8.10 -7.44
C GLU A 145 4.11 8.05 -7.69
N ARG A 146 4.90 8.72 -6.83
CA ARG A 146 6.37 8.72 -6.94
C ARG A 146 6.98 7.33 -6.69
N GLU A 147 6.39 6.51 -5.83
CA GLU A 147 6.79 5.12 -5.66
C GLU A 147 6.51 4.28 -6.91
N ILE A 148 5.33 4.47 -7.51
CA ILE A 148 4.95 3.81 -8.77
C ILE A 148 5.95 4.16 -9.86
N ASP A 149 6.31 5.44 -10.00
CA ASP A 149 7.30 5.89 -10.97
C ASP A 149 8.69 5.27 -10.73
N MET A 150 9.16 5.28 -9.47
CA MET A 150 10.47 4.75 -9.12
C MET A 150 10.57 3.24 -9.33
N ILE A 151 9.50 2.51 -8.99
CA ILE A 151 9.46 1.05 -9.08
C ILE A 151 9.19 0.61 -10.52
N SER A 152 8.47 1.41 -11.30
CA SER A 152 8.10 1.15 -12.69
C SER A 152 7.53 -0.26 -12.87
N PRO A 153 6.40 -0.60 -12.22
CA PRO A 153 5.77 -1.91 -12.34
C PRO A 153 5.10 -2.07 -13.71
N THR A 154 4.98 -3.32 -14.18
CA THR A 154 4.22 -3.65 -15.40
C THR A 154 2.71 -3.72 -15.13
N ALA A 155 2.33 -3.98 -13.89
CA ALA A 155 0.95 -3.90 -13.42
C ALA A 155 0.84 -3.52 -11.94
N ILE A 156 -0.29 -2.93 -11.56
CA ILE A 156 -0.68 -2.63 -10.19
C ILE A 156 -1.95 -3.38 -9.84
N ILE A 157 -2.01 -3.93 -8.63
CA ILE A 157 -3.22 -4.53 -8.07
C ILE A 157 -3.49 -3.93 -6.69
N PHE A 158 -4.53 -3.11 -6.59
CA PHE A 158 -5.09 -2.67 -5.31
C PHE A 158 -5.95 -3.78 -4.72
N ILE A 159 -5.58 -4.27 -3.53
CA ILE A 159 -6.31 -5.31 -2.79
C ILE A 159 -6.92 -4.75 -1.50
N THR A 160 -7.53 -3.59 -1.63
CA THR A 160 -8.01 -2.77 -0.50
C THR A 160 -9.51 -2.90 -0.26
N GLY A 161 -10.30 -3.35 -1.25
CA GLY A 161 -11.75 -3.22 -1.19
C GLY A 161 -12.25 -1.76 -1.16
N PRO A 162 -13.57 -1.54 -1.07
CA PRO A 162 -14.18 -0.24 -1.35
C PRO A 162 -13.95 0.84 -0.29
N ASN A 163 -13.44 0.50 0.89
CA ASN A 163 -13.29 1.45 2.00
C ASN A 163 -12.08 2.39 1.83
N TYR A 164 -11.12 2.03 0.99
CA TYR A 164 -9.94 2.87 0.69
C TYR A 164 -10.12 3.71 -0.57
N ALA A 165 -11.35 3.80 -1.07
CA ALA A 165 -11.67 4.58 -2.27
C ALA A 165 -11.20 6.03 -2.15
N TYR A 166 -11.34 6.60 -0.94
CA TYR A 166 -10.91 7.97 -0.66
C TYR A 166 -9.40 8.11 -0.63
N SER A 167 -8.69 7.33 0.19
CA SER A 167 -7.22 7.38 0.22
C SER A 167 -6.62 7.19 -1.18
N MET A 168 -7.17 6.24 -1.95
CA MET A 168 -6.76 6.04 -3.34
C MET A 168 -7.04 7.26 -4.21
N ALA A 169 -8.26 7.80 -4.21
CA ALA A 169 -8.59 8.98 -5.00
C ALA A 169 -7.68 10.17 -4.64
N THR A 170 -7.46 10.39 -3.35
CA THR A 170 -6.55 11.41 -2.82
C THR A 170 -5.12 11.22 -3.30
N SER A 171 -4.59 9.99 -3.28
CA SER A 171 -3.24 9.69 -3.80
C SER A 171 -3.05 9.99 -5.28
N PHE A 172 -4.13 10.02 -6.07
CA PHE A 172 -4.06 10.36 -7.51
C PHE A 172 -4.64 11.74 -7.82
N GLY A 173 -4.85 12.59 -6.81
CA GLY A 173 -5.40 13.94 -6.98
C GLY A 173 -6.81 13.97 -7.58
N LEU A 174 -7.58 12.88 -7.42
CA LEU A 174 -8.91 12.74 -8.00
C LEU A 174 -9.98 13.35 -7.08
N PRO A 175 -11.06 13.89 -7.64
CA PRO A 175 -12.17 14.40 -6.85
C PRO A 175 -12.88 13.26 -6.10
N LYS A 176 -13.31 13.51 -4.86
CA LYS A 176 -14.01 12.55 -4.00
C LYS A 176 -15.19 11.85 -4.67
N SER A 177 -15.89 12.49 -5.60
CA SER A 177 -17.04 11.89 -6.30
C SER A 177 -16.65 10.76 -7.26
N SER A 178 -15.40 10.74 -7.74
CA SER A 178 -14.90 9.76 -8.72
C SER A 178 -14.85 8.31 -8.18
N GLN A 179 -14.80 8.16 -6.86
CA GLN A 179 -14.47 6.92 -6.18
C GLN A 179 -15.66 5.93 -6.07
N PHE A 180 -16.90 6.40 -6.30
CA PHE A 180 -18.10 5.57 -6.15
C PHE A 180 -18.46 4.75 -7.39
N SER A 181 -18.12 5.23 -8.60
CA SER A 181 -18.48 4.57 -9.86
C SER A 181 -17.50 3.48 -10.27
N ILE A 182 -16.29 3.47 -9.71
CA ILE A 182 -15.18 2.63 -10.17
C ILE A 182 -14.81 1.51 -9.19
N ARG A 183 -15.47 1.44 -8.03
CA ARG A 183 -15.12 0.49 -6.97
C ARG A 183 -15.57 -0.95 -7.29
N PRO A 184 -14.82 -1.96 -6.81
CA PRO A 184 -15.28 -3.33 -6.89
C PRO A 184 -16.61 -3.50 -6.14
N THR A 185 -17.49 -4.31 -6.73
CA THR A 185 -18.80 -4.67 -6.18
C THR A 185 -18.87 -6.18 -6.01
N LYS A 186 -19.93 -6.69 -5.35
CA LYS A 186 -20.13 -8.15 -5.22
C LYS A 186 -20.19 -8.84 -6.57
N ASP A 187 -20.85 -8.23 -7.56
CA ASP A 187 -21.02 -8.80 -8.90
C ASP A 187 -19.80 -8.58 -9.81
N LYS A 188 -19.00 -7.55 -9.52
CA LYS A 188 -17.77 -7.22 -10.24
C LYS A 188 -16.63 -7.00 -9.24
N SER A 189 -16.08 -8.11 -8.76
CA SER A 189 -15.06 -8.12 -7.70
C SER A 189 -13.67 -7.69 -8.17
N LEU A 190 -13.42 -7.63 -9.48
CA LEU A 190 -12.20 -7.13 -10.12
C LEU A 190 -12.55 -6.07 -11.16
N VAL A 191 -11.97 -4.88 -11.03
CA VAL A 191 -12.19 -3.75 -11.92
C VAL A 191 -10.85 -3.25 -12.46
N ASN A 192 -10.78 -2.95 -13.75
CA ASN A 192 -9.66 -2.22 -14.33
C ASN A 192 -9.93 -0.72 -14.14
N ILE A 193 -9.00 -0.01 -13.51
CA ILE A 193 -9.13 1.40 -13.14
C ILE A 193 -8.00 2.26 -13.70
N LYS A 194 -7.17 1.75 -14.62
CA LYS A 194 -6.00 2.49 -15.13
C LYS A 194 -6.39 3.86 -15.70
N ASP A 195 -7.45 3.91 -16.51
CA ASP A 195 -7.88 5.12 -17.20
C ASP A 195 -8.51 6.11 -16.21
N ASN A 196 -9.14 5.59 -15.14
CA ASN A 196 -9.68 6.41 -14.06
C ASN A 196 -8.58 7.09 -13.24
N LEU A 197 -7.42 6.45 -13.10
CA LEU A 197 -6.26 7.00 -12.41
C LEU A 197 -5.29 7.76 -13.33
N GLY A 198 -5.57 7.84 -14.64
CA GLY A 198 -4.66 8.45 -15.61
C GLY A 198 -3.34 7.69 -15.80
N LEU A 199 -3.30 6.40 -15.45
CA LEU A 199 -2.10 5.57 -15.51
C LEU A 199 -1.99 4.84 -16.86
N SER A 200 -0.78 4.79 -17.41
CA SER A 200 -0.47 4.01 -18.62
C SER A 200 -0.31 2.50 -18.36
N ILE A 201 -0.09 2.12 -17.10
CA ILE A 201 0.14 0.75 -16.64
C ILE A 201 -1.18 0.05 -16.27
N LEU A 202 -1.23 -1.27 -16.52
CA LEU A 202 -2.40 -2.07 -16.16
C LEU A 202 -2.65 -1.95 -14.65
N THR A 203 -3.83 -1.47 -14.28
CA THR A 203 -4.15 -1.19 -12.88
C THR A 203 -5.50 -1.77 -12.53
N PHE A 204 -5.50 -2.71 -11.60
CA PHE A 204 -6.69 -3.39 -11.14
C PHE A 204 -7.01 -3.06 -9.70
N TRP A 205 -8.29 -3.09 -9.34
CA TRP A 205 -8.76 -2.98 -7.97
C TRP A 205 -9.73 -4.11 -7.64
N THR A 206 -9.52 -4.72 -6.48
CA THR A 206 -10.33 -5.82 -5.96
C THR A 206 -10.47 -5.75 -4.45
N TYR A 207 -11.32 -6.62 -3.90
CA TYR A 207 -11.44 -6.82 -2.45
C TYR A 207 -10.20 -7.50 -1.88
N HIS A 208 -9.96 -7.28 -0.59
CA HIS A 208 -8.94 -8.02 0.15
C HIS A 208 -9.20 -9.55 0.05
N PRO A 209 -8.19 -10.40 -0.17
CA PRO A 209 -8.38 -11.85 -0.37
C PRO A 209 -9.16 -12.55 0.75
N ASN A 210 -9.01 -12.11 2.00
CA ASN A 210 -9.80 -12.64 3.12
C ASN A 210 -11.32 -12.38 2.96
N TYR A 211 -11.72 -11.25 2.39
CA TYR A 211 -13.13 -10.99 2.09
C TYR A 211 -13.64 -11.94 1.01
N LEU A 212 -12.89 -12.07 -0.09
CA LEU A 212 -13.25 -12.95 -1.21
C LEU A 212 -13.41 -14.41 -0.76
N ASN A 213 -12.47 -14.93 0.05
CA ASN A 213 -12.55 -16.31 0.55
C ASN A 213 -13.79 -16.55 1.41
N ARG A 214 -14.16 -15.60 2.29
CA ARG A 214 -15.37 -15.73 3.11
C ARG A 214 -16.64 -15.71 2.27
N THR A 215 -16.70 -14.84 1.25
CA THR A 215 -17.87 -14.74 0.37
C THR A 215 -18.00 -15.96 -0.56
N TYR A 216 -16.87 -16.54 -1.00
CA TYR A 216 -16.90 -17.77 -1.79
C TYR A 216 -17.44 -18.94 -0.97
N GLN A 217 -16.95 -19.11 0.28
CA GLN A 217 -17.41 -20.17 1.19
C GLN A 217 -18.89 -20.04 1.58
N SER A 218 -19.44 -18.83 1.64
CA SER A 218 -20.87 -18.64 1.94
C SER A 218 -21.81 -18.99 0.77
N ASN A 219 -21.27 -19.14 -0.45
CA ASN A 219 -22.02 -19.42 -1.67
C ASN A 219 -21.86 -20.86 -2.18
N THR A 220 -21.13 -21.70 -1.44
CA THR A 220 -20.89 -23.13 -1.70
C THR A 220 -21.49 -23.97 -0.59
#